data_AF-V7HN36-F1
#
_entry.id   AF-V7HN36-F1
#
_cell.length_a   1.000
_cell.length_b   1.000
_cell.length_c   1.000
_cell.angle_alpha   90.00
_cell.angle_beta   90.00
_cell.angle_gamma   90.00
#
_symmetry.space_group_name_H-M   'P 1'
#
loop_
_entity.id
_entity.type
_entity.pdbx_description
1 polymer ?
#
loop_
_entity_poly.entity_id
_entity_poly.type
_entity_poly.pdbx_seq_one_letter_code
_entity_poly.pdbx_strand_id
1 'polypeptide(L)'
;MGLLSSDNSPTDLYSKFKSESTRSEAALAALKNGFSEIFRRNEYAHRLPDDRIKELIIEITGLHKSDQIVSAIFGTFGAFNEFAKSAKEAKAQDPAINQSSKTDGATKGDVRRQSDNHEFNLVTTINVVLPETTDVQVYNAIFRSIRENLLN
;
A
#
# COMPACT_ATOMS: atom_id res chain seq x y z
N MET A 1 2.29 -2.95 -0.75
CA MET A 1 3.48 -3.79 -1.06
C MET A 1 4.73 -3.35 -0.30
N GLY A 2 5.03 -2.05 -0.16
CA GLY A 2 6.14 -1.58 0.69
C GLY A 2 7.55 -1.74 0.10
N LEU A 3 7.65 -1.90 -1.22
CA LEU A 3 8.92 -1.97 -1.95
C LEU A 3 9.52 -0.59 -2.23
N LEU A 4 8.68 0.42 -2.35
CA LEU A 4 9.08 1.80 -2.52
C LEU A 4 8.56 2.60 -1.32
N SER A 5 9.38 3.52 -0.86
CA SER A 5 8.99 4.54 0.11
C SER A 5 8.16 5.64 -0.58
N SER A 6 7.55 6.53 0.19
CA SER A 6 6.72 7.62 -0.31
C SER A 6 7.48 8.62 -1.18
N ASP A 7 8.81 8.65 -1.07
CA ASP A 7 9.74 9.44 -1.87
C ASP A 7 10.27 8.68 -3.11
N ASN A 8 9.61 7.58 -3.49
CA ASN A 8 10.02 6.67 -4.57
C ASN A 8 11.40 6.01 -4.38
N SER A 9 12.02 6.14 -3.20
CA SER A 9 13.28 5.45 -2.92
C SER A 9 13.04 3.96 -2.67
N PRO A 10 13.97 3.08 -3.09
CA PRO A 10 13.89 1.66 -2.76
C PRO A 10 13.97 1.41 -1.25
N THR A 11 13.07 0.59 -0.72
CA THR A 11 13.11 0.23 0.71
C THR A 11 14.10 -0.90 0.99
N ASP A 12 14.38 -1.17 2.26
CA ASP A 12 15.11 -2.37 2.69
C ASP A 12 14.43 -3.66 2.18
N LEU A 13 13.09 -3.67 2.15
CA LEU A 13 12.30 -4.78 1.60
C LEU A 13 12.60 -5.01 0.12
N TYR A 14 12.76 -3.94 -0.67
CA TYR A 14 13.18 -4.05 -2.07
C TYR A 14 14.58 -4.64 -2.22
N SER A 15 15.53 -4.20 -1.38
CA SER A 15 16.89 -4.74 -1.39
C SER A 15 16.91 -6.25 -1.08
N LYS A 16 16.11 -6.69 -0.11
CA LYS A 16 15.92 -8.11 0.22
C LYS A 16 15.23 -8.89 -0.89
N PHE A 17 14.26 -8.29 -1.58
CA PHE A 17 13.60 -8.91 -2.73
C PHE A 17 14.56 -9.13 -3.91
N LYS A 18 15.50 -8.21 -4.12
CA LYS A 18 16.53 -8.32 -5.16
C LYS A 18 17.49 -9.49 -4.90
N SER A 19 17.88 -9.71 -3.65
CA SER A 19 18.78 -10.80 -3.25
C SER A 19 18.09 -12.17 -3.30
N GLU A 20 18.70 -13.14 -3.99
CA GLU A 20 18.12 -14.47 -4.23
C GLU A 20 17.86 -15.26 -2.93
N SER A 21 18.72 -15.12 -1.93
CA SER A 21 18.60 -15.83 -0.65
C SER A 21 17.46 -15.33 0.23
N THR A 22 17.08 -14.05 0.11
CA THR A 22 16.03 -13.40 0.92
C THR A 22 14.79 -13.05 0.11
N ARG A 23 14.79 -13.35 -1.19
CA ARG A 23 13.73 -12.96 -2.12
C ARG A 23 12.37 -13.49 -1.69
N SER A 24 12.32 -14.74 -1.26
CA SER A 24 11.06 -15.40 -0.94
C SER A 24 10.40 -14.83 0.31
N GLU A 25 11.17 -14.58 1.36
CA GLU A 25 10.71 -13.92 2.58
C GLU A 25 10.25 -12.48 2.30
N ALA A 26 11.02 -11.74 1.49
CA ALA A 26 10.67 -10.39 1.09
C ALA A 26 9.41 -10.36 0.21
N ALA A 27 9.23 -11.33 -0.69
CA ALA A 27 8.04 -11.48 -1.52
C ALA A 27 6.80 -11.74 -0.66
N LEU A 28 6.89 -12.63 0.33
CA LEU A 28 5.80 -12.92 1.25
C LEU A 28 5.44 -11.68 2.10
N ALA A 29 6.43 -10.96 2.61
CA ALA A 29 6.20 -9.72 3.35
C ALA A 29 5.56 -8.64 2.46
N ALA A 30 6.02 -8.50 1.21
CA ALA A 30 5.41 -7.59 0.25
C ALA A 30 3.95 -7.98 -0.03
N LEU A 31 3.68 -9.26 -0.25
CA LEU A 31 2.35 -9.81 -0.51
C LEU A 31 1.40 -9.55 0.67
N LYS A 32 1.85 -9.77 1.92
CA LYS A 32 1.11 -9.42 3.15
C LYS A 32 0.81 -7.92 3.24
N ASN A 33 1.77 -7.07 2.86
CA ASN A 33 1.60 -5.62 2.85
C ASN A 33 0.67 -5.11 1.73
N GLY A 34 0.60 -5.80 0.58
CA GLY A 34 -0.23 -5.38 -0.56
C GLY A 34 -1.64 -5.92 -0.53
N PHE A 35 -1.84 -7.09 0.08
CA PHE A 35 -3.12 -7.79 0.15
C PHE A 35 -3.53 -8.04 1.61
N SER A 36 -3.35 -7.04 2.48
CA SER A 36 -3.59 -7.17 3.91
C SER A 36 -4.97 -7.73 4.25
N GLU A 37 -6.01 -7.34 3.51
CA GLU A 37 -7.38 -7.86 3.71
C GLU A 37 -7.51 -9.36 3.40
N ILE A 38 -6.78 -9.87 2.41
CA ILE A 38 -6.74 -11.32 2.12
C ILE A 38 -6.08 -12.05 3.30
N PHE A 39 -4.96 -11.54 3.80
CA PHE A 39 -4.24 -12.15 4.92
C PHE A 39 -4.95 -12.00 6.27
N ARG A 40 -5.79 -10.97 6.43
CA ARG A 40 -6.65 -10.79 7.61
C ARG A 40 -7.72 -11.87 7.69
N ARG A 41 -8.23 -12.33 6.54
CA ARG A 41 -9.19 -13.45 6.47
C ARG A 41 -8.51 -14.82 6.53
N ASN A 42 -7.31 -14.95 5.98
CA ASN A 42 -6.51 -16.15 6.08
C ASN A 42 -5.01 -15.83 6.14
N GLU A 43 -4.41 -16.04 7.31
CA GLU A 43 -2.97 -15.80 7.54
C GLU A 43 -2.07 -16.58 6.57
N TYR A 44 -2.54 -17.74 6.12
CA TYR A 44 -1.86 -18.65 5.20
C TYR A 44 -2.42 -18.55 3.77
N ALA A 45 -2.98 -17.40 3.37
CA ALA A 45 -3.56 -17.20 2.04
C ALA A 45 -2.61 -17.58 0.89
N HIS A 46 -1.32 -17.30 1.02
CA HIS A 46 -0.28 -17.69 0.05
C HIS A 46 -0.20 -19.21 -0.24
N ARG A 47 -0.76 -20.06 0.63
CA ARG A 47 -0.84 -21.53 0.45
C ARG A 47 -2.20 -22.03 -0.05
N LEU A 48 -3.18 -21.14 -0.17
CA LEU A 48 -4.50 -21.53 -0.64
C LEU A 48 -4.48 -21.84 -2.14
N PRO A 49 -5.38 -22.73 -2.60
CA PRO A 49 -5.58 -22.93 -4.03
C PRO A 49 -6.17 -21.68 -4.67
N ASP A 50 -5.89 -21.51 -5.96
CA ASP A 50 -6.25 -20.35 -6.76
C ASP A 50 -7.73 -19.98 -6.68
N ASP A 51 -8.62 -20.97 -6.71
CA ASP A 51 -10.07 -20.76 -6.64
C ASP A 51 -10.49 -20.11 -5.32
N ARG A 52 -9.86 -20.50 -4.21
CA ARG A 52 -10.14 -19.93 -2.88
C ARG A 52 -9.64 -18.48 -2.78
N ILE A 53 -8.53 -18.16 -3.43
CA ILE A 53 -8.06 -16.76 -3.51
C ILE A 53 -9.01 -15.91 -4.33
N LYS A 54 -9.51 -16.41 -5.47
CA LYS A 54 -10.50 -15.70 -6.27
C LYS A 54 -11.80 -15.46 -5.51
N GLU A 55 -12.29 -16.46 -4.76
CA GLU A 55 -13.43 -16.31 -3.86
C GLU A 55 -13.20 -15.23 -2.81
N LEU A 56 -12.04 -15.22 -2.15
CA LEU A 56 -11.68 -14.18 -1.18
C LEU A 56 -11.63 -12.79 -1.81
N ILE A 57 -11.05 -12.65 -3.00
CA ILE A 57 -11.02 -11.36 -3.72
C ILE A 57 -12.45 -10.87 -4.01
N ILE A 58 -13.33 -11.76 -4.49
CA ILE A 58 -14.74 -11.42 -4.75
C ILE A 58 -15.44 -10.97 -3.47
N GLU A 59 -15.24 -11.69 -2.36
CA GLU A 59 -15.86 -11.37 -1.07
C GLU A 59 -15.28 -10.07 -0.45
N ILE A 60 -14.02 -9.71 -0.73
CA ILE A 60 -13.43 -8.43 -0.26
C ILE A 60 -13.94 -7.26 -1.11
N THR A 61 -13.95 -7.43 -2.42
CA THR A 61 -14.21 -6.33 -3.37
C THR A 61 -15.69 -6.14 -3.68
N GLY A 62 -16.53 -7.16 -3.43
CA GLY A 62 -17.95 -7.17 -3.81
C GLY A 62 -18.19 -7.21 -5.32
N LEU A 63 -17.15 -7.44 -6.13
CA LEU A 63 -17.24 -7.47 -7.58
C LEU A 63 -17.83 -8.80 -8.09
N HIS A 64 -18.35 -8.79 -9.30
CA HIS A 64 -18.86 -10.00 -9.93
C HIS A 64 -17.70 -10.94 -10.33
N LYS A 65 -17.93 -12.26 -10.30
CA LYS A 65 -16.93 -13.28 -10.64
C LYS A 65 -16.33 -13.11 -12.03
N SER A 66 -17.11 -12.59 -12.98
CA SER A 66 -16.69 -12.38 -14.37
C SER A 66 -15.98 -11.04 -14.61
N ASP A 67 -15.77 -10.24 -13.57
CA ASP A 67 -15.13 -8.93 -13.69
C ASP A 67 -13.63 -9.10 -13.99
N GLN A 68 -13.14 -8.33 -14.97
CA GLN A 68 -11.73 -8.33 -15.36
C GLN A 68 -10.84 -7.82 -14.23
N ILE A 69 -11.34 -6.95 -13.35
CA ILE A 69 -10.61 -6.43 -12.18
C ILE A 69 -10.25 -7.57 -11.24
N VAL A 70 -11.17 -8.52 -11.00
CA VAL A 70 -10.90 -9.70 -10.16
C VAL A 70 -9.75 -10.52 -10.74
N SER A 71 -9.73 -10.69 -12.06
CA SER A 71 -8.65 -11.40 -12.76
C SER A 71 -7.31 -10.67 -12.67
N ALA A 72 -7.30 -9.34 -12.76
CA ALA A 72 -6.09 -8.52 -12.63
C ALA A 72 -5.52 -8.53 -11.20
N ILE A 73 -6.39 -8.44 -10.18
CA ILE A 73 -6.02 -8.58 -8.77
C ILE A 73 -5.41 -9.96 -8.54
N PHE A 74 -6.08 -11.02 -8.99
CA PHE A 74 -5.60 -12.39 -8.88
C PHE A 74 -4.26 -12.60 -9.59
N GLY A 75 -4.08 -12.05 -10.80
CA GLY A 75 -2.81 -12.12 -11.52
C GLY A 75 -1.65 -11.46 -10.78
N THR A 76 -1.89 -10.30 -10.16
CA THR A 76 -0.89 -9.60 -9.34
C THR A 76 -0.55 -10.40 -8.08
N PHE A 77 -1.56 -10.97 -7.41
CA PHE A 77 -1.35 -11.84 -6.26
C PHE A 77 -0.52 -13.07 -6.65
N GLY A 78 -0.88 -13.75 -7.73
CA GLY A 78 -0.20 -14.94 -8.23
C GLY A 78 1.27 -14.69 -8.58
N ALA A 79 1.56 -13.58 -9.27
CA ALA A 79 2.93 -13.20 -9.63
C ALA A 79 3.85 -13.03 -8.41
N PHE A 80 3.36 -12.39 -7.34
CA PHE A 80 4.11 -12.27 -6.10
C PHE A 80 4.16 -13.59 -5.31
N ASN A 81 3.07 -14.37 -5.34
CA ASN A 81 2.98 -15.64 -4.65
C ASN A 81 3.99 -16.66 -5.19
N GLU A 82 4.29 -16.62 -6.50
CA GLU A 82 5.31 -17.48 -7.11
C GLU A 82 6.69 -17.31 -6.45
N PHE A 83 7.10 -16.08 -6.16
CA PHE A 83 8.34 -15.79 -5.44
C PHE A 83 8.26 -16.19 -3.96
N ALA A 84 7.08 -16.14 -3.36
CA ALA A 84 6.88 -16.44 -1.93
C ALA A 84 6.85 -17.95 -1.61
N LYS A 85 6.74 -18.85 -2.61
CA LYS A 85 6.59 -20.31 -2.40
C LYS A 85 7.69 -20.94 -1.53
N SER A 86 8.92 -20.45 -1.63
CA SER A 86 10.07 -20.97 -0.88
C SER A 86 10.34 -20.22 0.43
N ALA A 87 9.45 -19.31 0.84
CA ALA A 87 9.61 -18.56 2.07
C ALA A 87 9.49 -19.50 3.27
N LYS A 88 10.50 -19.48 4.15
CA LYS A 88 10.39 -20.10 5.46
C LYS A 88 9.60 -19.13 6.34
N GLU A 89 8.43 -19.55 6.79
CA GLU A 89 7.70 -18.78 7.79
C GLU A 89 8.51 -18.79 9.08
N ALA A 90 9.06 -17.63 9.44
CA ALA A 90 9.41 -17.39 10.82
C ALA A 90 8.11 -17.49 11.62
N LYS A 91 7.99 -18.52 12.47
CA LYS A 91 6.90 -18.61 13.46
C LYS A 91 6.80 -17.25 14.15
N ALA A 92 5.60 -16.67 14.13
CA ALA A 92 5.31 -15.45 14.86
C ALA A 92 5.80 -15.60 16.30
N GLN A 93 6.80 -14.80 16.69
CA GLN A 93 6.94 -14.43 18.09
C GLN A 93 5.84 -13.40 18.35
N ASP A 94 5.02 -13.71 19.36
CA ASP A 94 3.95 -12.85 19.84
C ASP A 94 4.38 -11.38 19.94
N PRO A 95 3.49 -10.42 19.67
CA PRO A 95 3.74 -9.03 19.99
C PRO A 95 3.73 -8.89 21.52
N ALA A 96 4.90 -8.99 22.13
CA ALA A 96 5.08 -8.61 23.52
C ALA A 96 4.80 -7.11 23.64
N ILE A 97 3.64 -6.82 24.21
CA ILE A 97 3.17 -5.52 24.63
C ILE A 97 4.27 -4.84 25.44
N ASN A 98 4.64 -3.65 24.98
CA ASN A 98 5.44 -2.68 25.71
C ASN A 98 4.68 -2.28 27.00
N GLN A 99 5.13 -2.75 28.16
CA GLN A 99 4.89 -2.06 29.43
C GLN A 99 6.23 -1.71 30.06
N SER A 100 6.39 -0.40 30.30
CA SER A 100 7.50 0.21 30.98
C SER A 100 7.75 -0.39 32.37
N SER A 101 9.02 -0.58 32.72
CA SER A 101 9.57 -0.21 34.03
C SER A 101 11.07 0.00 33.91
N LYS A 102 11.52 1.11 34.50
CA LYS A 102 12.86 1.73 34.52
C LYS A 102 13.95 0.82 35.11
N THR A 103 15.20 0.94 34.62
CA THR A 103 16.29 1.65 35.33
C THR A 103 17.60 1.67 34.51
N ASP A 104 18.12 2.89 34.34
CA ASP A 104 19.50 3.37 34.29
C ASP A 104 20.60 2.69 33.46
N GLY A 105 21.16 3.50 32.54
CA GLY A 105 22.46 3.28 31.92
C GLY A 105 22.74 4.31 30.82
N ALA A 106 23.45 5.37 31.18
CA ALA A 106 23.75 6.54 30.35
C ALA A 106 24.42 6.22 29.00
N THR A 107 24.03 6.97 27.95
CA THR A 107 24.98 7.62 27.04
C THR A 107 24.29 8.72 26.25
N LYS A 108 24.93 9.90 26.24
CA LYS A 108 24.51 11.09 25.50
C LYS A 108 24.50 10.82 24.00
N GLY A 109 23.41 11.19 23.35
CA GLY A 109 23.33 11.37 21.90
C GLY A 109 22.32 12.46 21.62
N ASP A 110 22.81 13.69 21.49
CA ASP A 110 22.04 14.85 21.05
C ASP A 110 21.61 14.63 19.59
N VAL A 111 20.32 14.42 19.37
CA VAL A 111 19.70 14.53 18.04
C VAL A 111 18.48 15.44 18.18
N ARG A 112 18.78 16.73 18.12
CA ARG A 112 17.97 17.82 17.56
C ARG A 112 16.67 17.35 16.89
N ARG A 113 15.55 17.51 17.59
CA ARG A 113 14.21 17.48 17.00
C ARG A 113 14.06 18.71 16.11
N GLN A 114 14.34 18.58 14.82
CA GLN A 114 13.81 19.51 13.84
C GLN A 114 12.31 19.25 13.75
N SER A 115 11.55 20.25 14.17
CA SER A 115 10.13 20.39 13.85
C SER A 115 10.03 20.50 12.34
N ASP A 116 9.92 19.36 11.66
CA ASP A 116 9.78 19.33 10.22
C ASP A 116 8.34 19.75 9.92
N ASN A 117 8.22 21.03 9.60
CA ASN A 117 7.01 21.65 9.13
C ASN A 117 6.76 21.02 7.75
N HIS A 118 5.97 19.95 7.70
CA HIS A 118 5.69 19.22 6.46
C HIS A 118 4.85 20.14 5.56
N GLU A 119 5.51 20.94 4.72
CA GLU A 119 4.87 21.60 3.60
C GLU A 119 4.40 20.53 2.62
N PHE A 120 3.11 20.24 2.70
CA PHE A 120 2.42 19.24 1.90
C PHE A 120 2.34 19.72 0.45
N ASN A 121 3.33 19.39 -0.38
CA ASN A 121 3.31 19.74 -1.80
C ASN A 121 2.50 18.70 -2.60
N LEU A 122 1.18 18.87 -2.63
CA LEU A 122 0.25 18.04 -3.40
C LEU A 122 0.22 18.47 -4.88
N VAL A 123 1.00 17.81 -5.72
CA VAL A 123 0.83 17.91 -7.17
C VAL A 123 -0.32 17.00 -7.59
N THR A 124 -1.52 17.57 -7.75
CA THR A 124 -2.73 16.84 -8.13
C THR A 124 -3.14 17.20 -9.55
N THR A 125 -3.32 16.18 -10.41
CA THR A 125 -3.89 16.36 -11.76
C THR A 125 -5.40 16.09 -11.70
N ILE A 126 -6.21 17.09 -12.07
CA ILE A 126 -7.68 16.98 -12.08
C ILE A 126 -8.17 17.11 -13.52
N ASN A 127 -8.97 16.14 -13.96
CA ASN A 127 -9.65 16.20 -15.26
C ASN A 127 -11.12 16.61 -15.04
N VAL A 128 -11.52 17.73 -15.64
CA VAL A 128 -12.89 18.27 -15.53
C VAL A 128 -13.57 18.16 -16.90
N VAL A 129 -14.76 17.57 -16.94
CA VAL A 129 -15.63 17.58 -18.11
C VAL A 129 -16.60 18.74 -17.97
N LEU A 130 -16.53 19.69 -18.91
CA LEU A 130 -17.41 20.85 -18.91
C LEU A 130 -18.80 20.48 -19.43
N PRO A 131 -19.88 21.10 -18.92
CA PRO A 131 -21.21 20.90 -19.46
C PRO A 131 -21.31 21.49 -20.88
N GLU A 132 -22.09 20.84 -21.74
CA GLU A 132 -22.46 21.36 -23.04
C GLU A 132 -23.45 22.53 -22.85
N THR A 133 -22.96 23.76 -22.96
CA THR A 133 -23.79 24.97 -22.82
C THR A 133 -23.37 26.01 -23.86
N THR A 134 -24.35 26.74 -24.39
CA THR A 134 -24.11 27.88 -25.30
C THR A 134 -23.90 29.19 -24.52
N ASP A 135 -24.13 29.19 -23.20
CA ASP A 135 -23.97 30.36 -22.35
C ASP A 135 -22.54 30.47 -21.78
N VAL A 136 -21.81 31.48 -22.27
CA VAL A 136 -20.44 31.79 -21.84
C VAL A 136 -20.36 32.15 -20.35
N GLN A 137 -21.44 32.68 -19.74
CA GLN A 137 -21.46 33.03 -18.32
C GLN A 137 -21.37 31.80 -17.41
N VAL A 138 -21.88 30.65 -17.85
CA VAL A 138 -21.80 29.39 -17.09
C VAL A 138 -20.34 28.93 -16.98
N TYR A 139 -19.58 28.98 -18.06
CA TYR A 139 -18.15 28.65 -18.05
C TYR A 139 -17.37 29.61 -17.14
N ASN A 140 -17.65 30.91 -17.22
CA ASN A 140 -17.00 31.92 -16.37
C ASN A 140 -17.25 31.68 -14.87
N ALA A 141 -18.46 31.28 -14.49
CA ALA A 141 -18.79 30.95 -13.10
C ALA A 141 -18.04 29.70 -12.61
N ILE A 142 -17.95 28.65 -13.45
CA ILE A 142 -17.21 27.42 -13.11
C ILE A 142 -15.73 27.71 -12.91
N PHE A 143 -15.09 28.43 -13.85
CA PHE A 143 -13.67 28.74 -13.75
C PHE A 143 -13.35 29.67 -12.57
N ARG A 144 -14.24 30.63 -12.27
CA ARG A 144 -14.10 31.48 -11.09
C ARG A 144 -14.14 30.65 -9.80
N SER A 145 -15.13 29.77 -9.67
CA SER A 145 -15.27 28.88 -8.51
C SER A 145 -14.06 27.95 -8.33
N ILE A 146 -13.55 27.35 -9.41
CA ILE A 146 -12.34 26.50 -9.38
C ILE A 146 -11.13 27.28 -8.89
N ARG A 147 -10.90 28.48 -9.43
CA ARG A 147 -9.77 29.34 -9.04
C ARG A 147 -9.82 29.71 -7.56
N GLU A 148 -11.00 30.09 -7.07
CA GLU A 148 -11.19 30.52 -5.68
C GLU A 148 -11.05 29.39 -4.66
N ASN A 149 -11.30 28.13 -5.04
CA ASN A 149 -11.32 27.01 -4.10
C ASN A 149 -10.11 26.09 -4.19
N LEU A 150 -9.45 26.00 -5.36
CA LEU A 150 -8.37 25.03 -5.60
C LEU A 150 -6.99 25.65 -5.82
N LEU A 151 -6.88 26.97 -6.03
CA LEU A 151 -5.64 27.68 -6.37
C LEU A 151 -5.25 28.78 -5.36
N ASN A 152 -5.78 28.72 -4.13
CA ASN A 152 -5.39 29.63 -3.06
C ASN A 152 -4.03 29.26 -2.46
#